data_AF-A0A959EBD7-F1
#
_entry.id   AF-A0A959EBD7-F1
#
_cell.length_a   1.000
_cell.length_b   1.000
_cell.length_c   1.000
_cell.angle_alpha   90.00
_cell.angle_beta   90.00
_cell.angle_gamma   90.00
#
_symmetry.space_group_name_H-M   'P 1'
#
loop_
_entity.id
_entity.type
_entity.pdbx_description
1 polymer ?
#
loop_
_entity_poly.entity_id
_entity_poly.type
_entity_poly.pdbx_seq_one_letter_code
_entity_poly.pdbx_strand_id
1 'polypeptide(L)'
;MDHEVLVGQGDKAQPIPLSKRIKERFAEGYLLNSISFDRGFFSALAKNALQESFEQVVMPRKGKKTPQQEAEEEAKTFVALRKKHSAVESNINELEHSGPNRVPDKGLDGFKKYVALGVLAYNLKRLGKLVMEQCLLTTVARPGKISRAA
;
A
#
# COMPACT_ATOMS: atom_id res chain seq x y z
N MET A 1 2.91 8.79 -8.75
CA MET A 1 2.85 7.30 -8.78
C MET A 1 4.17 6.78 -8.24
N ASP A 2 4.18 5.79 -7.35
CA ASP A 2 5.38 5.13 -6.83
C ASP A 2 5.24 3.62 -7.02
N HIS A 3 6.34 2.93 -7.35
CA HIS A 3 6.39 1.47 -7.40
C HIS A 3 7.85 1.01 -7.25
N GLU A 4 8.03 -0.21 -6.76
CA GLU A 4 9.34 -0.85 -6.66
C GLU A 4 9.18 -2.36 -6.81
N VAL A 5 10.07 -2.99 -7.58
CA VAL A 5 10.14 -4.45 -7.70
C VAL A 5 11.34 -4.94 -6.92
N LEU A 6 11.07 -5.69 -5.85
CA LEU A 6 12.08 -6.25 -4.97
C LEU A 6 12.67 -7.53 -5.57
N VAL A 7 13.99 -7.61 -5.66
CA VAL A 7 14.70 -8.76 -6.25
C VAL A 7 15.75 -9.26 -5.27
N GLY A 8 15.56 -10.45 -4.71
CA GLY A 8 16.49 -11.05 -3.75
C GLY A 8 16.61 -10.31 -2.42
N GLN A 9 15.66 -9.43 -2.10
CA GLN A 9 15.66 -8.63 -0.87
C GLN A 9 14.60 -9.15 0.11
N GLY A 10 14.89 -9.07 1.40
CA GLY A 10 13.94 -9.46 2.45
C GLY A 10 13.05 -8.31 2.92
N ASP A 11 11.82 -8.61 3.28
CA ASP A 11 10.79 -7.65 3.72
C ASP A 11 11.26 -6.73 4.85
N LYS A 12 11.98 -7.26 5.84
CA LYS A 12 12.47 -6.50 7.01
C LYS A 12 13.41 -5.34 6.66
N ALA A 13 14.05 -5.40 5.50
CA ALA A 13 14.99 -4.37 5.05
C ALA A 13 14.29 -3.22 4.29
N GLN A 14 13.03 -3.40 3.90
CA GLN A 14 12.30 -2.49 3.02
C GLN A 14 11.68 -1.24 3.66
N PRO A 15 11.26 -1.22 4.94
CA PRO A 15 10.54 -0.07 5.47
C PRO A 15 11.34 1.24 5.44
N ILE A 16 12.65 1.18 5.62
CA ILE A 16 13.52 2.37 5.64
C ILE A 16 13.74 2.91 4.21
N PRO A 17 14.16 2.11 3.21
CA PRO A 17 14.20 2.54 1.82
C PRO A 17 12.87 3.12 1.32
N LEU A 18 11.75 2.46 1.66
CA LEU A 18 10.41 2.92 1.31
C LEU A 18 10.11 4.29 1.91
N SER A 19 10.36 4.47 3.22
CA SER A 19 10.17 5.75 3.91
C SER A 19 10.95 6.87 3.25
N LYS A 20 12.23 6.63 2.95
CA LYS A 20 13.10 7.61 2.29
C LYS A 20 12.54 8.01 0.92
N ARG A 21 12.16 7.02 0.09
CA ARG A 21 11.59 7.28 -1.24
C ARG A 21 10.27 8.05 -1.18
N ILE A 22 9.39 7.71 -0.25
CA ILE A 22 8.11 8.43 -0.06
C ILE A 22 8.37 9.86 0.37
N LYS A 23 9.27 10.10 1.34
CA LYS A 23 9.63 11.45 1.77
C LYS A 23 10.17 12.30 0.63
N GLU A 24 11.10 11.76 -0.14
CA GLU A 24 11.71 12.48 -1.26
C GLU A 24 10.68 12.81 -2.35
N ARG A 25 9.81 11.85 -2.68
CA ARG A 25 8.83 12.00 -3.77
C ARG A 25 7.63 12.87 -3.39
N PHE A 26 7.27 12.92 -2.12
CA PHE A 26 6.11 13.65 -1.60
C PHE A 26 6.52 14.71 -0.56
N ALA A 27 7.70 15.33 -0.75
CA ALA A 27 8.24 16.34 0.17
C ALA A 27 7.39 17.62 0.24
N GLU A 28 6.73 17.98 -0.85
CA GLU A 28 5.97 19.22 -0.98
C GLU A 28 4.47 18.94 -1.10
N GLY A 29 3.66 19.65 -0.31
CA GLY A 29 2.19 19.59 -0.39
C GLY A 29 1.53 18.39 0.30
N TYR A 30 2.29 17.50 0.94
CA TYR A 30 1.76 16.33 1.63
C TYR A 30 2.26 16.25 3.08
N LEU A 31 1.35 15.88 4.00
CA LEU A 31 1.66 15.54 5.37
C LEU A 31 1.62 14.02 5.55
N LEU A 32 2.75 13.44 5.96
CA LEU A 32 2.90 12.00 6.17
C LEU A 32 2.43 11.61 7.58
N ASN A 33 1.12 11.45 7.76
CA ASN A 33 0.52 11.19 9.08
C ASN A 33 0.86 9.78 9.62
N SER A 34 0.54 8.74 8.85
CA SER A 34 0.67 7.36 9.34
C SER A 34 1.26 6.42 8.29
N ILE A 35 2.03 5.43 8.74
CA ILE A 35 2.50 4.32 7.92
C ILE A 35 2.24 3.00 8.62
N SER A 36 1.88 1.98 7.85
CA SER A 36 1.48 0.67 8.40
C SER A 36 2.08 -0.49 7.61
N PHE A 37 2.46 -1.55 8.32
CA PHE A 37 3.15 -2.70 7.77
C PHE A 37 2.63 -4.01 8.36
N ASP A 38 2.79 -5.10 7.61
CA ASP A 38 2.53 -6.43 8.13
C ASP A 38 3.64 -6.91 9.08
N ARG A 39 3.31 -7.95 9.86
CA ARG A 39 4.22 -8.55 10.85
C ARG A 39 5.56 -9.01 10.27
N GLY A 40 5.61 -9.33 8.98
CA GLY A 40 6.83 -9.76 8.28
C GLY A 40 7.89 -8.67 8.18
N PHE A 41 7.48 -7.41 8.16
CA PHE A 41 8.34 -6.24 7.96
C PHE A 41 8.96 -5.71 9.26
N PHE A 42 8.62 -6.29 10.41
CA PHE A 42 9.09 -5.80 11.70
C PHE A 42 10.62 -5.90 11.84
N SER A 43 11.23 -4.75 12.16
CA SER A 43 12.59 -4.60 12.67
C SER A 43 12.59 -3.43 13.66
N ALA A 44 13.27 -3.58 14.81
CA ALA A 44 13.35 -2.50 15.80
C ALA A 44 14.02 -1.24 15.21
N LEU A 45 15.05 -1.43 14.39
CA LEU A 45 15.75 -0.36 13.68
C LEU A 45 14.80 0.36 12.71
N ALA A 46 14.02 -0.40 11.94
CA ALA A 46 13.03 0.16 11.01
C ALA A 46 11.94 0.93 11.74
N LYS A 47 11.39 0.38 12.83
CA LYS A 47 10.34 1.04 13.62
C LYS A 47 10.82 2.39 14.15
N ASN A 48 12.01 2.44 14.75
CA ASN A 48 12.58 3.67 15.31
C ASN A 48 12.79 4.73 14.22
N ALA A 49 13.40 4.36 13.09
CA ALA A 49 13.63 5.29 11.97
C ALA A 49 12.32 5.85 11.36
N LEU A 50 11.25 5.04 11.36
CA LEU A 50 9.93 5.49 10.90
C LEU A 50 9.25 6.44 11.89
N GLN A 51 9.49 6.29 13.19
CA GLN A 51 8.90 7.17 14.21
C GLN A 51 9.48 8.59 14.16
N GLU A 52 10.67 8.78 13.58
CA GLU A 52 11.22 10.10 13.27
C GLU A 52 10.52 10.80 12.09
N SER A 53 9.69 10.05 11.36
CA SER A 53 9.23 10.39 10.01
C SER A 53 7.71 10.50 9.89
N PHE A 54 6.99 9.72 10.70
CA PHE A 54 5.53 9.58 10.67
C PHE A 54 5.00 9.72 12.09
N GLU A 55 3.86 10.39 12.27
CA GLU A 55 3.22 10.54 13.58
C GLU A 55 2.76 9.20 14.15
N GLN A 56 2.28 8.30 13.29
CA GLN A 56 1.77 6.99 13.68
C GLN A 56 2.43 5.88 12.86
N VAL A 57 3.18 5.01 13.54
CA VAL A 57 3.82 3.84 12.93
C VAL A 57 3.15 2.56 13.41
N VAL A 58 2.42 1.90 12.52
CA VAL A 58 1.76 0.61 12.79
C VAL A 58 2.63 -0.51 12.27
N MET A 59 3.51 -1.03 13.13
CA MET A 59 4.43 -2.13 12.79
C MET A 59 4.32 -3.24 13.85
N PRO A 60 3.41 -4.21 13.68
CA PRO A 60 3.16 -5.25 14.66
C PRO A 60 4.34 -6.22 14.75
N ARG A 61 4.70 -6.61 15.98
CA ARG A 61 5.88 -7.45 16.21
C ARG A 61 5.60 -8.92 15.86
N LYS A 62 6.63 -9.61 15.36
CA LYS A 62 6.61 -11.07 15.19
C LYS A 62 6.96 -11.78 16.50
N GLY A 63 6.18 -12.80 16.87
CA GLY A 63 6.47 -13.66 18.03
C GLY A 63 5.95 -13.12 19.37
N LYS A 64 6.59 -13.53 20.47
CA LYS A 64 6.21 -13.14 21.84
C LYS A 64 6.46 -11.65 22.06
N LYS A 65 5.41 -10.95 22.51
CA LYS A 65 5.45 -9.52 22.78
C LYS A 65 5.81 -9.26 24.24
N THR A 66 6.33 -8.08 24.49
CA THR A 66 6.47 -7.55 25.86
C THR A 66 5.15 -6.87 26.27
N PRO A 67 4.85 -6.72 27.56
CA PRO A 67 3.63 -6.04 28.01
C PRO A 67 3.48 -4.62 27.45
N GLN A 68 4.59 -3.90 27.30
CA GLN A 68 4.60 -2.56 26.68
C GLN A 68 4.18 -2.59 25.21
N GLN A 69 4.64 -3.59 24.45
CA GLN A 69 4.28 -3.77 23.05
C GLN A 69 2.85 -4.27 22.88
N GLU A 70 2.35 -5.07 23.81
CA GLU A 70 0.94 -5.47 23.84
C GLU A 70 0.05 -4.26 24.05
N ALA A 71 0.35 -3.44 25.07
CA ALA A 71 -0.39 -2.20 25.34
C ALA A 71 -0.35 -1.23 24.15
N GLU A 72 0.78 -1.12 23.45
CA GLU A 72 0.90 -0.32 22.23
C GLU A 72 0.02 -0.87 21.09
N GLU A 73 0.07 -2.17 20.82
CA GLU A 73 -0.73 -2.78 19.74
C GLU A 73 -2.23 -2.84 20.05
N GLU A 74 -2.61 -2.77 21.33
CA GLU A 74 -3.99 -2.67 21.82
C GLU A 74 -4.53 -1.24 21.85
N ALA A 75 -3.65 -0.23 21.71
CA ALA A 75 -4.07 1.16 21.66
C ALA A 75 -5.11 1.38 20.55
N LYS A 76 -6.16 2.16 20.87
CA LYS A 76 -7.30 2.36 19.96
C LYS A 76 -6.87 2.87 18.58
N THR A 77 -5.90 3.79 18.54
CA THR A 77 -5.34 4.34 17.29
C THR A 77 -4.63 3.27 16.47
N PHE A 78 -3.79 2.44 17.10
CA PHE A 78 -3.09 1.34 16.46
C PHE A 78 -4.08 0.34 15.84
N VAL A 79 -5.08 -0.08 16.60
CA VAL A 79 -6.12 -1.02 16.13
C VAL A 79 -6.92 -0.42 14.97
N ALA A 80 -7.32 0.85 15.07
CA ALA A 80 -8.09 1.52 14.02
C ALA A 80 -7.30 1.63 12.70
N LEU A 81 -6.02 2.02 12.77
CA LEU A 81 -5.17 2.10 11.60
C LEU A 81 -4.85 0.71 11.03
N ARG A 82 -4.58 -0.27 11.88
CA ARG A 82 -4.37 -1.66 11.46
C ARG A 82 -5.58 -2.25 10.74
N LYS A 83 -6.80 -1.93 11.15
CA LYS A 83 -8.03 -2.36 10.45
C LYS A 83 -8.13 -1.86 9.01
N LYS A 84 -7.45 -0.75 8.67
CA LYS A 84 -7.37 -0.27 7.28
C LYS A 84 -6.59 -1.22 6.36
N HIS A 85 -5.80 -2.15 6.91
CA HIS A 85 -5.10 -3.17 6.12
C HIS A 85 -6.07 -3.99 5.27
N SER A 86 -7.26 -4.33 5.78
CA SER A 86 -8.22 -5.11 5.00
C SER A 86 -8.61 -4.44 3.68
N ALA A 87 -8.67 -3.10 3.64
CA ALA A 87 -8.90 -2.36 2.41
C ALA A 87 -7.68 -2.41 1.48
N VAL A 88 -6.46 -2.37 2.02
CA VAL A 88 -5.21 -2.52 1.25
C VAL A 88 -5.12 -3.92 0.65
N GLU A 89 -5.36 -4.97 1.42
CA GLU A 89 -5.38 -6.37 0.95
C GLU A 89 -6.43 -6.57 -0.15
N SER A 90 -7.62 -6.00 0.01
CA SER A 90 -8.64 -6.03 -1.03
C SER A 90 -8.16 -5.36 -2.31
N ASN A 91 -7.39 -4.26 -2.22
CA ASN A 91 -6.86 -3.58 -3.39
C ASN A 91 -5.73 -4.37 -4.05
N ILE A 92 -4.86 -5.04 -3.27
CA ILE A 92 -3.80 -5.92 -3.77
C ILE A 92 -4.43 -7.09 -4.53
N ASN A 93 -5.43 -7.75 -3.95
CA ASN A 93 -6.14 -8.84 -4.61
C ASN A 93 -6.80 -8.38 -5.93
N GLU A 94 -7.43 -7.20 -5.93
CA GLU A 94 -8.00 -6.62 -7.15
C GLU A 94 -6.92 -6.31 -8.20
N LEU A 95 -5.79 -5.75 -7.79
CA LEU A 95 -4.63 -5.48 -8.65
C LEU A 95 -4.14 -6.78 -9.29
N GLU A 96 -3.91 -7.82 -8.50
CA GLU A 96 -3.46 -9.13 -8.98
C GLU A 96 -4.40 -9.70 -10.04
N HIS A 97 -5.70 -9.72 -9.77
CA HIS A 97 -6.72 -10.16 -10.72
C HIS A 97 -6.87 -9.26 -11.95
N SER A 98 -6.34 -8.03 -11.92
CA SER A 98 -6.33 -7.11 -13.06
C SER A 98 -5.14 -7.30 -14.01
N GLY A 99 -4.25 -8.27 -13.76
CA GLY A 99 -3.17 -8.63 -14.68
C GLY A 99 -1.87 -9.10 -14.03
N PRO A 100 -1.30 -8.36 -13.07
CA PRO A 100 -0.03 -8.69 -12.40
C PRO A 100 0.12 -10.09 -11.81
N ASN A 101 -0.98 -10.82 -11.54
CA ASN A 101 -0.91 -12.21 -11.08
C ASN A 101 -0.30 -13.16 -12.13
N ARG A 102 -0.31 -12.79 -13.41
CA ARG A 102 0.38 -13.53 -14.47
C ARG A 102 1.10 -12.56 -15.40
N VAL A 103 2.42 -12.65 -15.43
CA VAL A 103 3.26 -11.82 -16.29
C VAL A 103 3.67 -12.62 -17.53
N PRO A 104 3.20 -12.26 -18.74
CA PRO A 104 3.56 -12.96 -19.98
C PRO A 104 4.97 -12.59 -20.47
N ASP A 105 5.45 -11.42 -20.07
CA ASP A 105 6.76 -10.90 -20.45
C ASP A 105 7.88 -11.77 -19.87
N LYS A 106 8.86 -12.11 -20.72
CA LYS A 106 9.99 -12.97 -20.33
C LYS A 106 11.15 -12.15 -19.76
N GLY A 107 11.86 -12.75 -18.82
CA GLY A 107 13.03 -12.15 -18.19
C GLY A 107 12.69 -11.08 -17.17
N LEU A 108 13.69 -10.68 -16.38
CA LEU A 108 13.49 -9.76 -15.26
C LEU A 108 13.06 -8.36 -15.70
N ASP A 109 13.61 -7.85 -16.80
CA ASP A 109 13.28 -6.51 -17.29
C ASP A 109 11.85 -6.44 -17.83
N GLY A 110 11.42 -7.49 -18.54
CA GLY A 110 10.03 -7.65 -18.96
C GLY A 110 9.09 -7.70 -17.76
N PHE A 111 9.44 -8.52 -16.76
CA PHE A 111 8.69 -8.61 -15.51
C PHE A 111 8.52 -7.25 -14.83
N LYS A 112 9.61 -6.49 -14.66
CA LYS A 112 9.58 -5.17 -14.04
C LYS A 112 8.69 -4.19 -14.79
N LYS A 113 8.81 -4.12 -16.12
CA LYS A 113 7.99 -3.24 -16.97
C LYS A 113 6.51 -3.58 -16.86
N TYR A 114 6.17 -4.86 -16.94
CA TYR A 114 4.79 -5.31 -16.87
C TYR A 114 4.17 -5.00 -15.51
N VAL A 115 4.87 -5.27 -14.40
CA VAL A 115 4.38 -4.95 -13.05
C VAL A 115 4.21 -3.44 -12.88
N ALA A 116 5.17 -2.63 -13.33
CA ALA A 116 5.07 -1.17 -13.28
C ALA A 116 3.84 -0.64 -14.01
N LEU A 117 3.56 -1.17 -15.21
CA LEU A 117 2.38 -0.82 -15.99
C LEU A 117 1.09 -1.26 -15.31
N GLY A 118 1.06 -2.46 -14.72
CA GLY A 118 -0.08 -2.97 -13.97
C GLY A 118 -0.43 -2.07 -12.77
N VAL A 119 0.57 -1.68 -11.98
CA VAL A 119 0.39 -0.74 -10.86
C VAL A 119 -0.11 0.62 -11.34
N LEU A 120 0.43 1.15 -12.45
CA LEU A 120 -0.03 2.40 -13.04
C LEU A 120 -1.51 2.34 -13.44
N ALA A 121 -1.87 1.30 -14.20
CA ALA A 121 -3.23 1.11 -14.70
C ALA A 121 -4.24 0.96 -13.55
N TYR A 122 -3.89 0.18 -12.52
CA TYR A 122 -4.73 0.03 -11.33
C TYR A 122 -4.93 1.34 -10.58
N ASN A 123 -3.85 2.11 -10.37
CA ASN A 123 -3.93 3.40 -9.69
C ASN A 123 -4.81 4.40 -10.48
N LEU A 124 -4.74 4.40 -11.81
CA LEU A 124 -5.60 5.23 -12.65
C LEU A 124 -7.08 4.83 -12.52
N LYS A 125 -7.39 3.53 -12.55
CA LYS A 125 -8.74 3.01 -12.31
C LYS A 125 -9.26 3.44 -10.93
N ARG A 126 -8.42 3.34 -9.89
CA ARG A 126 -8.78 3.72 -8.52
C ARG A 126 -9.05 5.21 -8.40
N LEU A 127 -8.22 6.05 -9.03
CA LEU A 127 -8.42 7.49 -9.07
C LEU A 127 -9.76 7.83 -9.74
N GLY A 128 -10.08 7.21 -10.88
CA GLY A 128 -11.36 7.40 -11.56
C GLY A 128 -12.55 7.04 -10.66
N LYS A 129 -12.46 5.93 -9.91
CA LYS A 129 -13.49 5.54 -8.93
C LYS A 129 -13.66 6.60 -7.82
N LEU A 130 -12.57 7.09 -7.24
CA LEU A 130 -12.61 8.14 -6.21
C LEU A 130 -13.23 9.44 -6.74
N VAL A 131 -12.86 9.85 -7.96
CA VAL A 131 -13.42 11.04 -8.63
C VAL A 131 -14.93 10.91 -8.82
N MET A 132 -15.42 9.74 -9.23
CA MET A 132 -16.85 9.47 -9.36
C MET A 132 -17.58 9.44 -8.01
N GLU A 133 -17.01 8.79 -7.00
CA GLU A 133 -17.58 8.72 -5.64
C GLU A 133 -17.69 10.10 -4.98
N GLN A 134 -16.72 10.97 -5.24
CA GLN A 134 -16.70 12.35 -4.75
C GLN A 134 -17.50 13.31 -5.64
N CYS A 135 -18.12 12.82 -6.72
CA CYS A 135 -18.85 13.64 -7.69
C CYS A 135 -18.07 14.86 -8.21
N LEU A 136 -16.74 14.72 -8.35
CA LEU A 136 -15.87 15.83 -8.78
C LEU A 136 -16.00 16.18 -10.26
N LEU A 137 -16.72 15.37 -11.03
CA LEU A 137 -17.03 15.61 -12.43
C LEU A 137 -18.51 15.94 -12.59
N THR A 138 -18.80 17.02 -13.31
CA THR A 138 -20.17 17.43 -13.67
C THR A 138 -20.82 16.50 -14.69
N THR A 139 -20.01 15.76 -15.46
CA THR A 139 -20.44 14.91 -16.59
C THR A 139 -20.28 13.42 -16.27
N VAL A 140 -20.81 12.93 -15.14
CA VAL A 140 -20.86 11.47 -14.91
C VAL A 140 -21.99 10.87 -15.73
N ALA A 141 -21.71 10.51 -16.99
CA ALA A 141 -22.56 9.58 -17.72
C ALA A 141 -22.47 8.23 -17.00
N ARG A 142 -23.48 7.88 -16.22
CA ARG A 142 -23.54 6.56 -15.59
C ARG A 142 -23.66 5.53 -16.71
N PRO A 143 -22.75 4.56 -16.84
CA PRO A 143 -22.96 3.46 -17.76
C PRO A 143 -24.31 2.82 -17.40
N GLY A 144 -25.20 2.71 -18.39
CA GLY A 144 -26.50 2.09 -18.21
C GLY A 144 -26.34 0.69 -17.61
N LYS A 145 -27.38 0.19 -16.92
CA LYS A 145 -27.37 -1.15 -16.31
C LYS A 145 -26.89 -2.17 -17.36
N ILE A 146 -25.68 -2.70 -17.18
CA ILE A 146 -25.21 -3.84 -17.99
C ILE A 146 -26.04 -5.03 -17.50
N SER A 147 -27.04 -5.43 -18.30
CA SER A 147 -27.75 -6.68 -18.08
C SER A 147 -26.72 -7.79 -18.12
N ARG A 148 -26.62 -8.59 -17.06
CA ARG A 148 -25.87 -9.86 -17.12
C ARG A 148 -26.51 -10.68 -18.24
N ALA A 149 -25.73 -11.00 -19.27
CA ALA A 149 -26.15 -12.00 -20.24
C ALA A 149 -26.39 -13.32 -19.49
N ALA A 150 -27.56 -13.90 -19.72
CA ALA A 150 -27.99 -15.18 -19.16
C ALA A 150 -27.13 -16.34 -19.69
#